data_AF-A0A8H5QID9-F1
#
_entry.id   AF-A0A8H5QID9-F1
#
_cell.length_a   1.000
_cell.length_b   1.000
_cell.length_c   1.000
_cell.angle_alpha   90.00
_cell.angle_beta   90.00
_cell.angle_gamma   90.00
#
_symmetry.space_group_name_H-M   'P 1'
#
loop_
_entity.id
_entity.type
_entity.pdbx_description
1 polymer ?
#
loop_
_entity_poly.entity_id
_entity_poly.type
_entity_poly.pdbx_seq_one_letter_code
_entity_poly.pdbx_strand_id
1 'polypeptide(L)'
;MDAFTQEVLANLSPADHLDLLEALTLDDSEGDSSLGDDNLEGSAYDGSGGKVASHKVAVAMWDIARQAVRNEPIVKAAIRGDMDQLKNLLQQPGVDVNIRDGMGDTALFAAVCHDKVDAAALLLEAKADPNIQSSDSWAALHAVSRSGNQELAALLLDWKANTEIKDQAGWTPLHVSSLYGTNAIADLLLKRKANSNTQDLDGLSPLHTAVDFGQRDVIQTLVRHGAQLDARDHNGQTPLHIASMKRPFPPPVSLLLDLGADHKLADKNGNTALHFAVQGGHDPALAVTPLLQRGADPNSVATDGWTPLLWAVHKMAKPGEHGEAVLKTLLDASLTNVNRVSTISSGDTTPLILAIQTRSQRAVKLLKDYGADITLPVERDDQRITPVLQAAACHDPEEVEILQHLLTDASSKEKMAGDITLAHIAALHGHSNSLRLLLERGADANAADVEGRTPLHLAAHYSHLECISLLLAHGANVNAKAKDRGTPLHDAANSADEECILLLLDAGADMLIRGGRGRLQSPIDIMREKLGPENDEDVQRMYLSILTVMIETLAERDPRVGEVSQDRHEGWTIEALEQFCLPGEEERPHGPRVSELRERYQPRFNTEAGQH
;
A
#
# COMPACT_ATOMS: atom_id res chain seq x y z
N MET A 1 8.64 5.03 -32.01
CA MET A 1 8.89 5.81 -33.22
C MET A 1 8.74 4.89 -34.41
N ASP A 2 7.78 5.19 -35.28
CA ASP A 2 7.62 4.49 -36.55
C ASP A 2 8.75 4.83 -37.53
N ALA A 3 8.81 4.13 -38.67
CA ALA A 3 9.83 4.37 -39.70
C ALA A 3 9.83 5.82 -40.23
N PHE A 4 8.67 6.49 -40.18
CA PHE A 4 8.49 7.88 -40.58
C PHE A 4 9.19 8.85 -39.62
N THR A 5 9.12 8.61 -38.30
CA THR A 5 9.81 9.45 -37.31
C THR A 5 11.34 9.35 -37.42
N GLN A 6 11.90 8.20 -37.82
CA GLN A 6 13.35 8.08 -38.06
C GLN A 6 13.81 8.79 -39.33
N GLU A 7 12.99 8.77 -40.39
CA GLU A 7 13.29 9.45 -41.65
C GLU A 7 13.20 10.99 -41.53
N VAL A 8 12.29 11.49 -40.68
CA VAL A 8 12.15 12.92 -40.38
C VAL A 8 13.32 13.42 -39.53
N LEU A 9 13.73 12.67 -38.50
CA LEU A 9 14.89 13.03 -37.65
C LEU A 9 16.20 13.07 -38.44
N ALA A 10 16.35 12.22 -39.46
CA ALA A 10 17.55 12.18 -40.30
C ALA A 10 17.71 13.41 -41.22
N ASN A 11 16.68 14.25 -41.36
CA ASN A 11 16.65 15.37 -42.31
C ASN A 11 16.57 16.76 -41.64
N LEU A 12 16.66 16.86 -40.32
CA LEU A 12 16.62 18.13 -39.57
C LEU A 12 17.95 18.88 -39.63
N SER A 13 17.90 20.22 -39.61
CA SER A 13 19.11 21.03 -39.48
C SER A 13 19.63 21.02 -38.03
N PRO A 14 20.93 21.30 -37.79
CA PRO A 14 21.48 21.34 -36.43
C PRO A 14 20.84 22.38 -35.50
N ALA A 15 20.23 23.44 -36.04
CA ALA A 15 19.51 24.45 -35.27
C ALA A 15 18.14 23.93 -34.82
N ASP A 16 17.42 23.25 -35.71
CA ASP A 16 16.13 22.62 -35.40
C ASP A 16 16.29 21.49 -34.37
N HIS A 17 17.44 20.82 -34.36
CA HIS A 17 17.81 19.85 -33.32
C HIS A 17 17.95 20.47 -31.92
N LEU A 18 18.40 21.73 -31.83
CA LEU A 18 18.63 22.43 -30.57
C LEU A 18 17.31 22.91 -29.96
N ASP A 19 16.41 23.45 -30.79
CA ASP A 19 15.05 23.84 -30.37
C ASP A 19 14.22 22.60 -29.95
N LEU A 20 14.44 21.45 -30.60
CA LEU A 20 13.83 20.17 -30.22
C LEU A 20 14.35 19.68 -28.86
N LEU A 21 15.63 19.87 -28.58
CA LEU A 21 16.25 19.53 -27.30
C LEU A 21 15.77 20.48 -26.19
N GLU A 22 15.69 21.79 -26.42
CA GLU A 22 15.15 22.75 -25.44
C GLU A 22 13.68 22.47 -25.09
N ALA A 23 12.87 22.07 -26.07
CA ALA A 23 11.49 21.65 -25.86
C ALA A 23 11.35 20.31 -25.11
N LEU A 24 12.34 19.43 -25.20
CA LEU A 24 12.42 18.16 -24.47
C LEU A 24 12.98 18.33 -23.04
N THR A 25 13.85 19.31 -22.81
CA THR A 25 14.53 19.50 -21.51
C THR A 25 13.77 20.40 -20.52
N LEU A 26 12.60 20.92 -20.88
CA LEU A 26 11.77 21.74 -19.98
C LEU A 26 11.01 20.93 -18.90
N ASP A 27 11.14 19.59 -18.89
CA ASP A 27 10.54 18.72 -17.85
C ASP A 27 11.57 17.86 -17.08
N ASP A 28 12.87 18.02 -17.32
CA ASP A 28 13.91 17.33 -16.52
C ASP A 28 14.49 18.29 -15.47
N SER A 29 13.68 18.66 -14.48
CA SER A 29 14.22 19.10 -13.19
C SER A 29 13.45 18.50 -12.02
N GLU A 30 14.12 17.48 -11.45
CA GLU A 30 14.00 16.91 -10.11
C GLU A 30 12.90 15.85 -9.87
N GLY A 31 13.32 14.58 -9.70
CA GLY A 31 12.42 13.51 -9.29
C GLY A 31 12.94 12.08 -9.19
N ASP A 32 14.21 11.89 -8.81
CA ASP A 32 14.78 10.70 -8.15
C ASP A 32 14.78 9.32 -8.85
N SER A 33 15.99 8.91 -9.21
CA SER A 33 16.35 7.58 -9.71
C SER A 33 16.70 6.64 -8.54
N SER A 34 15.71 5.90 -8.02
CA SER A 34 15.96 4.61 -7.38
C SER A 34 14.69 3.74 -7.38
N LEU A 35 14.46 2.99 -8.46
CA LEU A 35 13.56 1.84 -8.44
C LEU A 35 14.43 0.59 -8.43
N GLY A 36 14.62 0.03 -7.24
CA GLY A 36 14.96 -1.37 -7.06
C GLY A 36 13.68 -2.20 -7.24
N ASP A 37 13.78 -3.24 -8.05
CA ASP A 37 12.79 -4.29 -8.23
C ASP A 37 12.24 -4.78 -6.88
N ASP A 38 10.91 -4.89 -6.76
CA ASP A 38 10.24 -6.08 -6.23
C ASP A 38 8.71 -5.98 -6.37
N ASN A 39 8.18 -6.92 -7.17
CA ASN A 39 6.81 -7.42 -7.30
C ASN A 39 5.67 -6.71 -6.54
N LEU A 40 4.81 -6.00 -7.29
CA LEU A 40 3.39 -5.87 -6.97
C LEU A 40 2.54 -6.05 -8.25
N GLU A 41 1.93 -7.22 -8.37
CA GLU A 41 0.76 -7.45 -9.21
C GLU A 41 -0.42 -6.61 -8.68
N GLY A 42 -1.08 -5.87 -9.58
CA GLY A 42 -2.42 -5.34 -9.33
C GLY A 42 -2.63 -3.86 -9.64
N SER A 43 -3.44 -3.62 -10.67
CA SER A 43 -4.02 -2.34 -11.09
C SER A 43 -3.21 -1.48 -12.07
N ALA A 44 -3.58 -1.64 -13.34
CA ALA A 44 -3.20 -0.79 -14.45
C ALA A 44 -3.68 0.65 -14.22
N TYR A 45 -2.76 1.53 -13.80
CA TYR A 45 -2.94 2.98 -13.88
C TYR A 45 -1.65 3.63 -14.35
N ASP A 46 -1.40 3.46 -15.64
CA ASP A 46 -0.56 4.30 -16.49
C ASP A 46 -1.13 4.13 -17.91
N GLY A 47 -1.53 5.23 -18.56
CA GLY A 47 -1.93 5.12 -19.97
C GLY A 47 -2.61 6.33 -20.60
N SER A 48 -3.16 7.28 -19.84
CA SER A 48 -3.84 8.46 -20.40
C SER A 48 -3.00 9.74 -20.37
N GLY A 49 -2.20 9.96 -19.31
CA GLY A 49 -1.32 11.13 -19.19
C GLY A 49 -0.21 11.15 -20.26
N GLY A 50 0.35 9.98 -20.59
CA GLY A 50 1.38 9.85 -21.62
C GLY A 50 0.90 10.13 -23.05
N LYS A 51 -0.40 9.92 -23.35
CA LYS A 51 -0.93 10.09 -24.71
C LYS A 51 -1.23 11.54 -25.08
N VAL A 52 -1.68 12.38 -24.15
CA VAL A 52 -1.98 13.79 -24.50
C VAL A 52 -0.73 14.68 -24.47
N ALA A 53 0.26 14.36 -23.61
CA ALA A 53 1.61 14.91 -23.71
C ALA A 53 2.27 14.52 -25.04
N SER A 54 2.09 13.26 -25.48
CA SER A 54 2.49 12.84 -26.82
C SER A 54 1.80 13.63 -27.93
N HIS A 55 0.58 14.13 -27.71
CA HIS A 55 -0.13 14.94 -28.71
C HIS A 55 0.42 16.37 -28.81
N LYS A 56 0.73 17.05 -27.69
CA LYS A 56 1.37 18.39 -27.76
C LYS A 56 2.76 18.32 -28.42
N VAL A 57 3.55 17.30 -28.09
CA VAL A 57 4.88 17.04 -28.66
C VAL A 57 4.76 16.57 -30.11
N ALA A 58 3.82 15.67 -30.43
CA ALA A 58 3.56 15.26 -31.81
C ALA A 58 3.15 16.45 -32.67
N VAL A 59 2.29 17.36 -32.18
CA VAL A 59 1.87 18.54 -32.95
C VAL A 59 2.99 19.59 -33.06
N ALA A 60 3.94 19.66 -32.12
CA ALA A 60 5.15 20.49 -32.28
C ALA A 60 6.13 19.88 -33.31
N MET A 61 6.36 18.56 -33.24
CA MET A 61 7.12 17.81 -34.26
C MET A 61 6.43 17.87 -35.64
N TRP A 62 5.11 18.01 -35.67
CA TRP A 62 4.25 18.14 -36.86
C TRP A 62 4.46 19.46 -37.60
N ASP A 63 4.65 20.57 -36.87
CA ASP A 63 4.91 21.90 -37.46
C ASP A 63 6.29 21.93 -38.16
N ILE A 64 7.26 21.18 -37.64
CA ILE A 64 8.63 21.06 -38.19
C ILE A 64 8.68 20.10 -39.39
N ALA A 65 8.06 18.92 -39.30
CA ALA A 65 8.04 17.93 -40.38
C ALA A 65 7.29 18.42 -41.64
N ARG A 66 6.31 19.31 -41.49
CA ARG A 66 5.45 19.83 -42.57
C ARG A 66 6.13 20.77 -43.55
N GLN A 67 7.27 21.38 -43.20
CA GLN A 67 7.96 22.31 -44.09
C GLN A 67 8.62 21.60 -45.29
N ALA A 68 8.82 20.27 -45.21
CA ALA A 68 9.64 19.52 -46.16
C ALA A 68 8.91 18.92 -47.37
N VAL A 69 7.57 18.81 -47.38
CA VAL A 69 6.82 18.02 -48.40
C VAL A 69 5.58 18.76 -48.90
N ARG A 70 5.75 19.90 -49.58
CA ARG A 70 4.62 20.65 -50.16
C ARG A 70 4.90 20.95 -51.62
N ASN A 71 4.24 20.25 -52.56
CA ASN A 71 4.55 20.34 -53.99
C ASN A 71 3.56 21.16 -54.81
N GLU A 72 2.34 21.42 -54.31
CA GLU A 72 1.31 22.14 -55.08
C GLU A 72 1.53 23.67 -55.08
N PRO A 73 1.54 24.34 -56.25
CA PRO A 73 1.77 25.79 -56.35
C PRO A 73 0.75 26.63 -55.57
N ILE A 74 -0.53 26.22 -55.59
CA ILE A 74 -1.61 26.92 -54.88
C ILE A 74 -1.45 26.82 -53.36
N VAL A 75 -0.99 25.67 -52.86
CA VAL A 75 -0.69 25.46 -51.43
C VAL A 75 0.50 26.33 -51.01
N LYS A 76 1.57 26.40 -51.82
CA LYS A 76 2.73 27.28 -51.55
C LYS A 76 2.35 28.76 -51.50
N ALA A 77 1.51 29.21 -52.44
CA ALA A 77 1.03 30.58 -52.47
C ALA A 77 0.18 30.91 -51.23
N ALA A 78 -0.69 29.97 -50.82
CA ALA A 78 -1.50 30.08 -49.60
C ALA A 78 -0.66 30.21 -48.33
N ILE A 79 0.42 29.42 -48.19
CA ILE A 79 1.33 29.46 -47.04
C ILE A 79 2.02 30.82 -46.92
N ARG A 80 2.49 31.34 -48.05
CA ARG A 80 3.17 32.64 -48.11
C ARG A 80 2.19 33.81 -47.91
N GLY A 81 0.90 33.59 -48.11
CA GLY A 81 -0.10 34.65 -48.20
C GLY A 81 0.09 35.52 -49.45
N ASP A 82 0.66 34.97 -50.52
CA ASP A 82 0.90 35.69 -51.77
C ASP A 82 -0.42 35.82 -52.55
N MET A 83 -1.13 36.91 -52.28
CA MET A 83 -2.46 37.19 -52.84
C MET A 83 -2.44 37.33 -54.36
N ASP A 84 -1.35 37.84 -54.94
CA ASP A 84 -1.22 38.02 -56.37
C ASP A 84 -1.01 36.67 -57.08
N GLN A 85 -0.16 35.80 -56.52
CA GLN A 85 -0.04 34.43 -57.02
C GLN A 85 -1.33 33.64 -56.86
N LEU A 86 -2.01 33.72 -55.71
CA LEU A 86 -3.28 33.03 -55.50
C LEU A 86 -4.34 33.45 -56.52
N LYS A 87 -4.52 34.77 -56.74
CA LYS A 87 -5.45 35.29 -57.75
C LYS A 87 -5.11 34.80 -59.15
N ASN A 88 -3.83 34.84 -59.51
CA ASN A 88 -3.37 34.37 -60.83
C ASN A 88 -3.60 32.87 -61.02
N LEU A 89 -3.34 32.05 -60.00
CA LEU A 89 -3.54 30.60 -60.05
C LEU A 89 -5.03 30.25 -60.14
N LEU A 90 -5.89 30.91 -59.35
CA LEU A 90 -7.34 30.65 -59.36
C LEU A 90 -8.05 31.08 -60.65
N GLN A 91 -7.46 31.99 -61.43
CA GLN A 91 -7.98 32.37 -62.75
C GLN A 91 -7.61 31.36 -63.87
N GLN A 92 -6.69 30.42 -63.60
CA GLN A 92 -6.29 29.44 -64.60
C GLN A 92 -7.40 28.40 -64.83
N PRO A 93 -7.75 28.09 -66.09
CA PRO A 93 -8.79 27.11 -66.39
C PRO A 93 -8.37 25.71 -65.90
N GLY A 94 -9.22 25.09 -65.10
CA GLY A 94 -9.03 23.71 -64.61
C GLY A 94 -8.26 23.59 -63.28
N VAL A 95 -7.95 24.70 -62.60
CA VAL A 95 -7.37 24.63 -61.26
C VAL A 95 -8.39 24.10 -60.26
N ASP A 96 -8.03 23.03 -59.56
CA ASP A 96 -8.78 22.50 -58.43
C ASP A 96 -8.33 23.20 -57.14
N VAL A 97 -9.19 24.06 -56.60
CA VAL A 97 -8.95 24.76 -55.32
C VAL A 97 -8.85 23.81 -54.13
N ASN A 98 -9.42 22.61 -54.26
CA ASN A 98 -9.49 21.58 -53.23
C ASN A 98 -8.41 20.51 -53.39
N ILE A 99 -7.40 20.76 -54.23
CA ILE A 99 -6.27 19.86 -54.39
C ILE A 99 -5.59 19.61 -53.05
N ARG A 100 -5.26 18.33 -52.81
CA ARG A 100 -4.57 17.87 -51.61
C ARG A 100 -3.12 17.60 -51.96
N ASP A 101 -2.21 18.16 -51.18
CA ASP A 101 -0.77 17.88 -51.34
C ASP A 101 -0.40 16.49 -50.79
N GLY A 102 0.89 16.17 -50.74
CA GLY A 102 1.39 14.88 -50.24
C GLY A 102 1.04 14.57 -48.79
N MET A 103 0.65 15.57 -47.98
CA MET A 103 0.18 15.40 -46.60
C MET A 103 -1.35 15.43 -46.49
N GLY A 104 -2.05 15.48 -47.63
CA GLY A 104 -3.50 15.59 -47.67
C GLY A 104 -4.01 17.01 -47.40
N ASP A 105 -3.13 18.01 -47.22
CA ASP A 105 -3.49 19.39 -46.88
C ASP A 105 -3.98 20.14 -48.12
N THR A 106 -5.03 20.95 -47.96
CA THR A 106 -5.52 21.86 -49.01
C THR A 106 -4.88 23.24 -48.89
N ALA A 107 -4.98 24.06 -49.95
CA ALA A 107 -4.54 25.46 -49.90
C ALA A 107 -5.26 26.24 -48.77
N LEU A 108 -6.54 25.96 -48.55
CA LEU A 108 -7.31 26.59 -47.47
C LEU A 108 -6.79 26.16 -46.09
N PHE A 109 -6.58 24.85 -45.89
CA PHE A 109 -6.01 24.34 -44.64
C PHE A 109 -4.64 24.99 -44.36
N ALA A 110 -3.78 25.08 -45.37
CA ALA A 110 -2.46 25.69 -45.24
C ALA A 110 -2.54 27.20 -44.94
N ALA A 111 -3.44 27.96 -45.57
CA ALA A 111 -3.67 29.36 -45.26
C ALA A 111 -4.07 29.56 -43.79
N VAL A 112 -4.96 28.69 -43.27
CA VAL A 112 -5.41 28.75 -41.87
C VAL A 112 -4.29 28.42 -40.89
N CYS A 113 -3.48 27.40 -41.16
CA CYS A 113 -2.33 27.06 -40.31
C CYS A 113 -1.28 28.17 -40.19
N HIS A 114 -1.15 29.03 -41.21
CA HIS A 114 -0.19 30.15 -41.21
C HIS A 114 -0.86 31.51 -40.98
N ASP A 115 -2.07 31.50 -40.45
CA ASP A 115 -2.84 32.67 -40.04
C ASP A 115 -3.07 33.70 -41.17
N LYS A 116 -3.26 33.22 -42.41
CA LYS A 116 -3.46 34.05 -43.60
C LYS A 116 -4.95 34.30 -43.85
N VAL A 117 -5.53 35.26 -43.13
CA VAL A 117 -6.97 35.62 -43.21
C VAL A 117 -7.40 35.93 -44.65
N ASP A 118 -6.69 36.84 -45.33
CA ASP A 118 -7.04 37.27 -46.68
C ASP A 118 -6.96 36.12 -47.70
N ALA A 119 -5.92 35.27 -47.57
CA ALA A 119 -5.74 34.11 -48.44
C ALA A 119 -6.86 33.08 -48.22
N ALA A 120 -7.22 32.82 -46.96
CA ALA A 120 -8.33 31.93 -46.61
C ALA A 120 -9.67 32.46 -47.15
N ALA A 121 -9.94 33.76 -47.01
CA ALA A 121 -11.14 34.40 -47.54
C ALA A 121 -11.24 34.24 -49.07
N LEU A 122 -10.15 34.53 -49.78
CA LEU A 122 -10.10 34.41 -51.22
C LEU A 122 -10.24 32.97 -51.72
N LEU A 123 -9.68 31.99 -50.98
CA LEU A 123 -9.85 30.57 -51.29
C LEU A 123 -11.31 30.11 -51.06
N LEU A 124 -11.95 30.57 -49.99
CA LEU A 124 -13.37 30.29 -49.73
C LEU A 124 -14.28 30.91 -50.79
N GLU A 125 -14.02 32.15 -51.20
CA GLU A 125 -14.70 32.81 -52.33
C GLU A 125 -14.58 32.01 -53.63
N ALA A 126 -13.41 31.37 -53.84
CA ALA A 126 -13.16 30.44 -54.94
C ALA A 126 -13.78 29.04 -54.74
N LYS A 127 -14.64 28.85 -53.73
CA LYS A 127 -15.32 27.60 -53.37
C LYS A 127 -14.40 26.49 -52.83
N ALA A 128 -13.34 26.86 -52.12
CA ALA A 128 -12.63 25.91 -51.28
C ALA A 128 -13.59 25.29 -50.24
N ASP A 129 -13.53 23.98 -50.06
CA ASP A 129 -14.32 23.26 -49.05
C ASP A 129 -13.57 23.27 -47.71
N PRO A 130 -14.09 23.94 -46.67
CA PRO A 130 -13.46 24.01 -45.35
C PRO A 130 -13.45 22.67 -44.59
N ASN A 131 -14.16 21.65 -45.09
CA ASN A 131 -14.33 20.36 -44.44
C ASN A 131 -13.37 19.29 -44.93
N ILE A 132 -12.54 19.58 -45.94
CA ILE A 132 -11.54 18.62 -46.41
C ILE A 132 -10.52 18.41 -45.30
N GLN A 133 -10.31 17.13 -44.98
CA GLN A 133 -9.40 16.73 -43.93
C GLN A 133 -8.02 16.38 -44.49
N SER A 134 -6.97 16.71 -43.73
CA SER A 134 -5.60 16.25 -43.97
C SER A 134 -5.48 14.74 -43.79
N SER A 135 -4.28 14.18 -43.99
CA SER A 135 -4.02 12.76 -43.70
C SER A 135 -4.31 12.37 -42.24
N ASP A 136 -4.13 13.28 -41.29
CA ASP A 136 -4.44 13.08 -39.86
C ASP A 136 -5.92 13.35 -39.53
N SER A 137 -6.77 13.45 -40.54
CA SER A 137 -8.18 13.82 -40.41
C SER A 137 -8.40 15.22 -39.78
N TRP A 138 -7.41 16.12 -39.85
CA TRP A 138 -7.59 17.50 -39.40
C TRP A 138 -8.23 18.36 -40.47
N ALA A 139 -9.20 19.19 -40.06
CA ALA A 139 -9.88 20.15 -40.93
C ALA A 139 -9.44 21.58 -40.59
N ALA A 140 -9.76 22.55 -41.45
CA ALA A 140 -9.42 23.95 -41.22
C ALA A 140 -9.94 24.46 -39.85
N LEU A 141 -11.12 23.99 -39.43
CA LEU A 141 -11.72 24.36 -38.14
C LEU A 141 -10.97 23.78 -36.93
N HIS A 142 -10.29 22.63 -37.06
CA HIS A 142 -9.39 22.11 -36.02
C HIS A 142 -8.16 23.02 -35.88
N ALA A 143 -7.53 23.37 -36.99
CA ALA A 143 -6.33 24.20 -37.00
C ALA A 143 -6.58 25.58 -36.39
N VAL A 144 -7.68 26.25 -36.73
CA VAL A 144 -8.00 27.56 -36.15
C VAL A 144 -8.33 27.46 -34.66
N SER A 145 -8.93 26.36 -34.22
CA SER A 145 -9.25 26.12 -32.79
C SER A 145 -7.99 26.02 -31.92
N ARG A 146 -6.87 25.56 -32.50
CA ARG A 146 -5.54 25.59 -31.88
C ARG A 146 -4.93 26.99 -31.88
N SER A 147 -4.99 27.72 -32.99
CA SER A 147 -4.33 29.03 -33.11
C SER A 147 -5.03 30.14 -32.32
N GLY A 148 -6.33 30.03 -32.09
CA GLY A 148 -7.09 31.06 -31.36
C GLY A 148 -7.55 32.24 -32.23
N ASN A 149 -7.33 32.21 -33.55
CA ASN A 149 -7.78 33.29 -34.43
C ASN A 149 -9.31 33.29 -34.61
N GLN A 150 -9.97 34.23 -33.94
CA GLN A 150 -11.43 34.38 -33.94
C GLN A 150 -11.98 34.80 -35.30
N GLU A 151 -11.24 35.62 -36.06
CA GLU A 151 -11.67 36.12 -37.37
C GLU A 151 -11.69 34.98 -38.39
N LEU A 152 -10.62 34.18 -38.45
CA LEU A 152 -10.58 32.97 -39.28
C LEU A 152 -11.65 31.96 -38.86
N ALA A 153 -11.89 31.78 -37.57
CA ALA A 153 -12.91 30.86 -37.09
C ALA A 153 -14.31 31.31 -37.52
N ALA A 154 -14.62 32.61 -37.39
CA ALA A 154 -15.89 33.18 -37.83
C ALA A 154 -16.08 33.03 -39.36
N LEU A 155 -15.03 33.34 -40.12
CA LEU A 155 -15.01 33.19 -41.57
C LEU A 155 -15.31 31.74 -41.99
N LEU A 156 -14.58 30.76 -41.44
CA LEU A 156 -14.80 29.35 -41.77
C LEU A 156 -16.22 28.88 -41.44
N LEU A 157 -16.78 29.32 -40.31
CA LEU A 157 -18.14 28.97 -39.88
C LEU A 157 -19.22 29.61 -40.76
N ASP A 158 -19.01 30.85 -41.21
CA ASP A 158 -19.90 31.51 -42.18
C ASP A 158 -19.91 30.80 -43.54
N TRP A 159 -18.77 30.18 -43.90
CA TRP A 159 -18.64 29.31 -45.07
C TRP A 159 -18.98 27.83 -44.80
N LYS A 160 -19.79 27.55 -43.78
CA LYS A 160 -20.35 26.22 -43.46
C LYS A 160 -19.30 25.15 -43.13
N ALA A 161 -18.20 25.53 -42.47
CA ALA A 161 -17.35 24.55 -41.81
C ALA A 161 -18.15 23.74 -40.78
N ASN A 162 -17.99 22.42 -40.81
CA ASN A 162 -18.69 21.47 -39.94
C ASN A 162 -18.10 21.53 -38.54
N THR A 163 -18.90 21.94 -37.55
CA THR A 163 -18.49 22.01 -36.14
C THR A 163 -18.29 20.64 -35.50
N GLU A 164 -18.89 19.59 -36.06
CA GLU A 164 -18.82 18.21 -35.57
C GLU A 164 -17.86 17.34 -36.38
N ILE A 165 -16.99 17.95 -37.19
CA ILE A 165 -15.95 17.21 -37.90
C ILE A 165 -15.02 16.56 -36.89
N LYS A 166 -14.70 15.28 -37.10
CA LYS A 166 -13.89 14.47 -36.20
C LYS A 166 -12.56 14.11 -36.81
N ASP A 167 -11.48 14.24 -36.04
CA ASP A 167 -10.18 13.70 -36.41
C ASP A 167 -10.07 12.18 -36.16
N GLN A 168 -8.86 11.62 -36.31
CA GLN A 168 -8.61 10.20 -36.09
C GLN A 168 -8.84 9.73 -34.65
N ALA A 169 -8.68 10.62 -33.65
CA ALA A 169 -8.96 10.34 -32.25
C ALA A 169 -10.43 10.57 -31.89
N GLY A 170 -11.26 11.00 -32.85
CA GLY A 170 -12.65 11.37 -32.62
C GLY A 170 -12.84 12.78 -32.07
N TRP A 171 -11.77 13.60 -32.03
CA TRP A 171 -11.81 14.96 -31.50
C TRP A 171 -12.52 15.89 -32.47
N THR A 172 -13.33 16.79 -31.91
CA THR A 172 -13.95 17.89 -32.64
C THR A 172 -13.14 19.17 -32.46
N PRO A 173 -13.37 20.23 -33.27
CA PRO A 173 -12.80 21.54 -33.03
C PRO A 173 -13.02 22.07 -31.60
N LEU A 174 -14.14 21.70 -30.97
CA LEU A 174 -14.42 22.09 -29.58
C LEU A 174 -13.52 21.36 -28.56
N HIS A 175 -13.11 20.11 -28.82
CA HIS A 175 -12.08 19.42 -28.01
C HIS A 175 -10.74 20.14 -28.13
N VAL A 176 -10.35 20.54 -29.34
CA VAL A 176 -9.12 21.30 -29.58
C VAL A 176 -9.16 22.65 -28.84
N SER A 177 -10.26 23.39 -28.92
CA SER A 177 -10.39 24.63 -28.14
C SER A 177 -10.34 24.40 -26.63
N SER A 178 -10.86 23.26 -26.17
CA SER A 178 -10.82 22.85 -24.75
C SER A 178 -9.43 22.46 -24.28
N LEU A 179 -8.59 21.90 -25.15
CA LEU A 179 -7.18 21.61 -24.86
C LEU A 179 -6.35 22.89 -24.77
N TYR A 180 -6.46 23.77 -25.77
CA TYR A 180 -5.63 24.96 -25.89
C TYR A 180 -6.13 26.18 -25.11
N GLY A 181 -7.33 26.10 -24.53
CA GLY A 181 -7.89 27.21 -23.75
C GLY A 181 -8.40 28.36 -24.61
N THR A 182 -8.73 28.13 -25.90
CA THR A 182 -9.17 29.17 -26.83
C THR A 182 -10.66 29.52 -26.59
N ASN A 183 -10.93 30.15 -25.44
CA ASN A 183 -12.28 30.43 -24.94
C ASN A 183 -13.19 31.15 -25.95
N ALA A 184 -12.66 32.11 -26.69
CA ALA A 184 -13.44 32.83 -27.69
C ALA A 184 -13.86 31.95 -28.88
N ILE A 185 -13.01 31.01 -29.28
CA ILE A 185 -13.37 30.03 -30.32
C ILE A 185 -14.37 29.02 -29.76
N ALA A 186 -14.17 28.54 -28.53
CA ALA A 186 -15.14 27.65 -27.88
C ALA A 186 -16.54 28.29 -27.83
N ASP A 187 -16.63 29.55 -27.38
CA ASP A 187 -17.90 30.30 -27.35
C ASP A 187 -18.50 30.49 -28.76
N LEU A 188 -17.67 30.78 -29.76
CA LEU A 188 -18.12 30.92 -31.16
C LEU A 188 -18.66 29.60 -31.73
N LEU A 189 -17.97 28.48 -31.50
CA LEU A 189 -18.39 27.15 -31.93
C LEU A 189 -19.74 26.77 -31.29
N LEU A 190 -19.89 27.00 -29.98
CA LEU A 190 -21.12 26.72 -29.24
C LEU A 190 -22.29 27.60 -29.72
N LYS A 191 -22.05 28.89 -29.98
CA LYS A 191 -23.03 29.79 -30.60
C LYS A 191 -23.48 29.32 -31.99
N ARG A 192 -22.60 28.64 -32.72
CA ARG A 192 -22.90 27.99 -34.01
C ARG A 192 -23.42 26.55 -33.88
N LYS A 193 -23.93 26.19 -32.69
CA LYS A 193 -24.57 24.90 -32.36
C LYS A 193 -23.64 23.69 -32.39
N ALA A 194 -22.34 23.88 -32.14
CA ALA A 194 -21.47 22.75 -31.83
C ALA A 194 -22.01 21.98 -30.60
N ASN A 195 -21.98 20.66 -30.65
CA ASN A 195 -22.42 19.81 -29.56
C ASN A 195 -21.35 19.77 -28.46
N SER A 196 -21.66 20.39 -27.32
CA SER A 196 -20.80 20.44 -26.13
C SER A 196 -20.55 19.09 -25.47
N ASN A 197 -21.28 18.04 -25.89
CA ASN A 197 -21.25 16.71 -25.29
C ASN A 197 -20.76 15.62 -26.25
N THR A 198 -20.23 15.99 -27.43
CA THR A 198 -19.65 15.01 -28.34
C THR A 198 -18.49 14.30 -27.64
N GLN A 199 -18.47 12.97 -27.68
CA GLN A 199 -17.40 12.18 -27.10
C GLN A 199 -16.39 11.73 -28.17
N ASP A 200 -15.13 11.69 -27.78
CA ASP A 200 -14.03 11.11 -28.56
C ASP A 200 -14.00 9.57 -28.46
N LEU A 201 -12.94 8.92 -28.94
CA LEU A 201 -12.81 7.46 -28.91
C LEU A 201 -12.57 6.88 -27.50
N ASP A 202 -12.19 7.69 -26.52
CA ASP A 202 -12.05 7.29 -25.11
C ASP A 202 -13.29 7.66 -24.27
N GLY A 203 -14.31 8.24 -24.91
CA GLY A 203 -15.51 8.70 -24.24
C GLY A 203 -15.35 10.08 -23.59
N LEU A 204 -14.22 10.76 -23.79
CA LEU A 204 -13.97 12.08 -23.23
C LEU A 204 -14.81 13.11 -23.99
N SER A 205 -15.46 14.00 -23.25
CA SER A 205 -16.15 15.16 -23.81
C SER A 205 -15.22 16.39 -23.78
N PRO A 206 -15.56 17.49 -24.48
CA PRO A 206 -14.78 18.72 -24.41
C PRO A 206 -14.61 19.24 -22.99
N LEU A 207 -15.60 19.00 -22.11
CA LEU A 207 -15.51 19.38 -20.70
C LEU A 207 -14.47 18.54 -19.94
N HIS A 208 -14.34 17.25 -20.22
CA HIS A 208 -13.27 16.43 -19.66
C HIS A 208 -11.91 16.99 -20.07
N THR A 209 -11.72 17.31 -21.35
CA THR A 209 -10.48 17.90 -21.86
C THR A 209 -10.19 19.26 -21.21
N ALA A 210 -11.17 20.16 -21.13
CA ALA A 210 -10.97 21.48 -20.51
C ALA A 210 -10.56 21.36 -19.04
N VAL A 211 -11.15 20.40 -18.32
CA VAL A 211 -10.79 20.10 -16.92
C VAL A 211 -9.40 19.50 -16.81
N ASP A 212 -9.05 18.55 -17.68
CA ASP A 212 -7.76 17.87 -17.67
C ASP A 212 -6.57 18.78 -17.94
N PHE A 213 -6.82 19.94 -18.54
CA PHE A 213 -5.82 20.98 -18.83
C PHE A 213 -6.00 22.25 -18.01
N GLY A 214 -6.92 22.25 -17.03
CA GLY A 214 -7.12 23.38 -16.12
C GLY A 214 -7.67 24.65 -16.80
N GLN A 215 -8.34 24.52 -17.94
CA GLN A 215 -8.83 25.64 -18.75
C GLN A 215 -10.11 26.25 -18.16
N ARG A 216 -9.97 26.98 -17.05
CA ARG A 216 -11.08 27.52 -16.23
C ARG A 216 -12.11 28.32 -17.03
N ASP A 217 -11.67 29.16 -17.96
CA ASP A 217 -12.58 29.98 -18.75
C ASP A 217 -13.41 29.12 -19.73
N VAL A 218 -12.77 28.12 -20.35
CA VAL A 218 -13.45 27.19 -21.25
C VAL A 218 -14.44 26.30 -20.50
N ILE A 219 -14.07 25.83 -19.29
CA ILE A 219 -14.99 25.08 -18.41
C ILE A 219 -16.28 25.87 -18.17
N GLN A 220 -16.16 27.15 -17.79
CA GLN A 220 -17.34 27.99 -17.55
C GLN A 220 -18.16 28.20 -18.82
N THR A 221 -17.51 28.45 -19.96
CA THR A 221 -18.20 28.65 -21.24
C THR A 221 -18.94 27.39 -21.68
N LEU A 222 -18.32 26.21 -21.58
CA LEU A 222 -18.96 24.93 -21.90
C LEU A 222 -20.21 24.70 -21.04
N VAL A 223 -20.11 24.89 -19.72
CA VAL A 223 -21.24 24.69 -18.81
C VAL A 223 -22.36 25.70 -19.06
N ARG A 224 -22.04 26.97 -19.34
CA ARG A 224 -23.04 28.00 -19.72
C ARG A 224 -23.82 27.62 -20.99
N HIS A 225 -23.19 26.90 -21.91
CA HIS A 225 -23.83 26.42 -23.15
C HIS A 225 -24.39 24.99 -23.03
N GLY A 226 -24.54 24.45 -21.81
CA GLY A 226 -25.25 23.18 -21.57
C GLY A 226 -24.38 21.93 -21.71
N ALA A 227 -23.06 22.03 -21.53
CA ALA A 227 -22.22 20.85 -21.35
C ALA A 227 -22.66 20.04 -20.11
N GLN A 228 -22.71 18.73 -20.27
CA GLN A 228 -23.04 17.78 -19.21
C GLN A 228 -21.88 17.75 -18.22
N LEU A 229 -22.12 18.33 -17.05
CA LEU A 229 -21.12 18.46 -15.99
C LEU A 229 -20.62 17.10 -15.46
N ASP A 230 -21.50 16.10 -15.48
CA ASP A 230 -21.26 14.74 -15.00
C ASP A 230 -21.27 13.70 -16.12
N ALA A 231 -20.90 14.11 -17.35
CA ALA A 231 -20.69 13.17 -18.46
C ALA A 231 -19.69 12.08 -18.04
N ARG A 232 -19.86 10.85 -18.54
CA ARG A 232 -19.01 9.70 -18.20
C ARG A 232 -18.20 9.24 -19.40
N ASP A 233 -16.90 9.09 -19.22
CA ASP A 233 -16.01 8.48 -20.21
C ASP A 233 -16.15 6.94 -20.27
N HIS A 234 -15.31 6.28 -21.06
CA HIS A 234 -15.30 4.81 -21.13
C HIS A 234 -14.86 4.13 -19.83
N ASN A 235 -14.22 4.81 -18.88
CA ASN A 235 -13.92 4.30 -17.55
C ASN A 235 -15.03 4.62 -16.53
N GLY A 236 -16.09 5.32 -16.95
CA GLY A 236 -17.14 5.81 -16.07
C GLY A 236 -16.74 7.04 -15.25
N GLN A 237 -15.57 7.63 -15.53
CA GLN A 237 -15.07 8.83 -14.87
C GLN A 237 -15.82 10.05 -15.36
N THR A 238 -16.08 10.96 -14.44
CA THR A 238 -16.64 12.29 -14.72
C THR A 238 -15.54 13.34 -14.75
N PRO A 239 -15.80 14.57 -15.25
CA PRO A 239 -14.84 15.65 -15.18
C PRO A 239 -14.33 15.91 -13.76
N LEU A 240 -15.17 15.74 -12.73
CA LEU A 240 -14.74 15.89 -11.33
C LEU A 240 -13.75 14.81 -10.87
N HIS A 241 -13.83 13.59 -11.39
CA HIS A 241 -12.83 12.54 -11.13
C HIS A 241 -11.47 12.95 -11.72
N ILE A 242 -11.47 13.41 -12.97
CA ILE A 242 -10.26 13.89 -13.66
C ILE A 242 -9.64 15.10 -12.93
N ALA A 243 -10.47 16.07 -12.53
CA ALA A 243 -10.02 17.25 -11.78
C ALA A 243 -9.34 16.88 -10.46
N SER A 244 -9.72 15.75 -9.85
CA SER A 244 -9.19 15.31 -8.56
C SER A 244 -7.85 14.59 -8.69
N MET A 245 -7.38 14.30 -9.90
CA MET A 245 -6.08 13.66 -10.13
C MET A 245 -4.92 14.63 -9.98
N LYS A 246 -3.71 14.07 -9.76
CA LYS A 246 -2.49 14.88 -9.66
C LYS A 246 -2.08 15.47 -11.02
N ARG A 247 -1.93 16.78 -11.07
CA ARG A 247 -1.61 17.63 -12.23
C ARG A 247 -0.64 18.77 -11.84
N PRO A 248 0.16 19.32 -12.77
CA PRO A 248 1.13 20.38 -12.48
C PRO A 248 0.50 21.75 -12.18
N PHE A 249 -0.77 21.94 -12.49
CA PHE A 249 -1.51 23.18 -12.21
C PHE A 249 -2.59 22.96 -11.13
N PRO A 250 -3.06 24.04 -10.47
CA PRO A 250 -4.11 23.93 -9.46
C PRO A 250 -5.40 23.32 -10.04
N PRO A 251 -5.89 22.20 -9.48
CA PRO A 251 -7.03 21.49 -10.03
C PRO A 251 -8.32 22.33 -9.94
N PRO A 252 -9.22 22.28 -10.95
CA PRO A 252 -10.46 23.05 -10.96
C PRO A 252 -11.58 22.39 -10.12
N VAL A 253 -11.25 21.69 -9.02
CA VAL A 253 -12.22 20.95 -8.18
C VAL A 253 -13.27 21.89 -7.60
N SER A 254 -12.86 22.99 -6.94
CA SER A 254 -13.81 23.95 -6.37
C SER A 254 -14.72 24.57 -7.42
N LEU A 255 -14.17 24.87 -8.62
CA LEU A 255 -14.95 25.41 -9.73
C LEU A 255 -16.03 24.42 -10.18
N LEU A 256 -15.71 23.14 -10.33
CA LEU A 256 -16.69 22.12 -10.74
C LEU A 256 -17.76 21.91 -9.65
N LEU A 257 -17.37 21.90 -8.38
CA LEU A 257 -18.31 21.81 -7.26
C LEU A 257 -19.22 23.04 -7.17
N ASP A 258 -18.72 24.24 -7.44
CA ASP A 258 -19.51 25.48 -7.53
C ASP A 258 -20.52 25.44 -8.68
N LEU A 259 -20.14 24.81 -9.80
CA LEU A 259 -21.02 24.58 -10.95
C LEU A 259 -22.03 23.45 -10.73
N GLY A 260 -21.92 22.71 -9.63
CA GLY A 260 -22.88 21.68 -9.22
C GLY A 260 -22.52 20.24 -9.60
N ALA A 261 -21.24 19.93 -9.81
CA ALA A 261 -20.79 18.58 -10.15
C ALA A 261 -21.10 17.58 -9.03
N ASP A 262 -21.57 16.38 -9.39
CA ASP A 262 -21.95 15.36 -8.41
C ASP A 262 -20.73 14.57 -7.94
N HIS A 263 -20.26 14.90 -6.73
CA HIS A 263 -19.14 14.25 -6.07
C HIS A 263 -19.44 12.83 -5.55
N LYS A 264 -20.68 12.35 -5.65
CA LYS A 264 -21.08 11.00 -5.19
C LYS A 264 -20.97 9.95 -6.29
N LEU A 265 -20.85 10.38 -7.54
CA LEU A 265 -20.71 9.47 -8.66
C LEU A 265 -19.41 8.69 -8.51
N ALA A 266 -19.50 7.39 -8.77
CA ALA A 266 -18.37 6.49 -8.83
C ALA A 266 -18.10 6.06 -10.29
N ASP A 267 -16.82 5.86 -10.59
CA ASP A 267 -16.34 5.27 -11.84
C ASP A 267 -16.65 3.74 -11.91
N LYS A 268 -16.17 3.07 -12.96
CA LYS A 268 -16.37 1.61 -13.11
C LYS A 268 -15.73 0.77 -12.00
N ASN A 269 -14.73 1.31 -11.30
CA ASN A 269 -14.02 0.68 -10.19
C ASN A 269 -14.59 1.10 -8.84
N GLY A 270 -15.75 1.78 -8.80
CA GLY A 270 -16.35 2.26 -7.56
C GLY A 270 -15.61 3.45 -6.92
N ASN A 271 -14.58 4.00 -7.58
CA ASN A 271 -13.84 5.14 -7.08
C ASN A 271 -14.64 6.42 -7.28
N THR A 272 -14.81 7.19 -6.21
CA THR A 272 -15.37 8.55 -6.22
C THR A 272 -14.27 9.59 -6.45
N ALA A 273 -14.64 10.84 -6.72
CA ALA A 273 -13.69 11.95 -6.82
C ALA A 273 -12.76 12.06 -5.59
N LEU A 274 -13.25 11.72 -4.39
CA LEU A 274 -12.46 11.73 -3.16
C LEU A 274 -11.37 10.65 -3.15
N HIS A 275 -11.60 9.49 -3.76
CA HIS A 275 -10.57 8.47 -3.93
C HIS A 275 -9.42 8.99 -4.79
N PHE A 276 -9.74 9.60 -5.94
CA PHE A 276 -8.73 10.19 -6.83
C PHE A 276 -7.95 11.34 -6.17
N ALA A 277 -8.64 12.21 -5.42
CA ALA A 277 -8.02 13.32 -4.70
C ALA A 277 -6.96 12.84 -3.70
N VAL A 278 -7.25 11.77 -2.96
CA VAL A 278 -6.32 11.19 -1.99
C VAL A 278 -5.19 10.45 -2.68
N GLN A 279 -5.49 9.66 -3.72
CA GLN A 279 -4.50 8.91 -4.49
C GLN A 279 -3.47 9.83 -5.16
N GLY A 280 -3.92 11.01 -5.62
CA GLY A 280 -3.08 12.04 -6.23
C GLY A 280 -2.01 12.60 -5.29
N GLY A 281 -2.28 12.68 -3.97
CA GLY A 281 -1.29 13.12 -2.99
C GLY A 281 -0.86 14.59 -3.16
N HIS A 282 -1.78 15.43 -3.62
CA HIS A 282 -1.63 16.89 -3.69
C HIS A 282 -1.94 17.55 -2.36
N ASP A 283 -1.65 18.86 -2.24
CA ASP A 283 -2.12 19.68 -1.13
C ASP A 283 -3.62 19.43 -0.89
N PRO A 284 -4.01 18.94 0.31
CA PRO A 284 -5.40 18.65 0.61
C PRO A 284 -6.31 19.87 0.46
N ALA A 285 -5.80 21.10 0.54
CA ALA A 285 -6.58 22.31 0.32
C ALA A 285 -7.15 22.42 -1.11
N LEU A 286 -6.54 21.76 -2.10
CA LEU A 286 -6.90 21.90 -3.51
C LEU A 286 -8.02 20.96 -3.96
N ALA A 287 -8.10 19.75 -3.40
CA ALA A 287 -9.06 18.73 -3.84
C ALA A 287 -9.81 18.06 -2.66
N VAL A 288 -9.08 17.53 -1.68
CA VAL A 288 -9.66 16.79 -0.55
C VAL A 288 -10.57 17.68 0.31
N THR A 289 -10.09 18.85 0.72
CA THR A 289 -10.84 19.79 1.58
C THR A 289 -12.11 20.30 0.90
N PRO A 290 -12.08 20.80 -0.36
CA PRO A 290 -13.31 21.21 -1.05
C PRO A 290 -14.33 20.08 -1.19
N LEU A 291 -13.89 18.85 -1.50
CA LEU A 291 -14.78 17.69 -1.61
C LEU A 291 -15.47 17.37 -0.28
N LEU A 292 -14.71 17.31 0.81
CA LEU A 292 -15.25 17.05 2.15
C LEU A 292 -16.19 18.15 2.62
N GLN A 293 -15.86 19.42 2.37
CA GLN A 293 -16.73 20.56 2.68
C GLN A 293 -18.07 20.52 1.93
N ARG A 294 -18.11 19.87 0.76
CA ARG A 294 -19.34 19.63 -0.01
C ARG A 294 -20.05 18.34 0.35
N GLY A 295 -19.55 17.58 1.33
CA GLY A 295 -20.19 16.37 1.84
C GLY A 295 -19.84 15.11 1.05
N ALA A 296 -18.69 15.07 0.37
CA ALA A 296 -18.14 13.83 -0.15
C ALA A 296 -17.95 12.82 1.00
N ASP A 297 -18.35 11.57 0.78
CA ASP A 297 -18.32 10.54 1.81
C ASP A 297 -16.89 9.96 1.98
N PRO A 298 -16.21 10.22 3.10
CA PRO A 298 -14.87 9.68 3.37
C PRO A 298 -14.87 8.16 3.60
N ASN A 299 -16.05 7.54 3.73
CA ASN A 299 -16.21 6.10 3.95
C ASN A 299 -16.67 5.34 2.71
N SER A 300 -16.79 6.03 1.57
CA SER A 300 -17.10 5.39 0.30
C SER A 300 -16.10 4.27 0.01
N VAL A 301 -16.59 3.15 -0.51
CA VAL A 301 -15.79 1.95 -0.78
C VAL A 301 -15.77 1.69 -2.27
N ALA A 302 -14.57 1.62 -2.83
CA ALA A 302 -14.32 1.19 -4.19
C ALA A 302 -14.57 -0.32 -4.36
N THR A 303 -14.62 -0.81 -5.59
CA THR A 303 -14.94 -2.23 -5.88
C THR A 303 -13.91 -3.21 -5.33
N ASP A 304 -12.68 -2.75 -5.10
CA ASP A 304 -11.58 -3.48 -4.51
C ASP A 304 -11.52 -3.35 -2.96
N GLY A 305 -12.53 -2.72 -2.35
CA GLY A 305 -12.65 -2.56 -0.90
C GLY A 305 -11.97 -1.31 -0.34
N TRP A 306 -11.20 -0.59 -1.15
CA TRP A 306 -10.45 0.57 -0.68
C TRP A 306 -11.37 1.73 -0.34
N THR A 307 -11.00 2.45 0.71
CA THR A 307 -11.62 3.73 1.10
C THR A 307 -10.62 4.85 0.90
N PRO A 308 -11.07 6.12 0.84
CA PRO A 308 -10.17 7.26 0.86
C PRO A 308 -9.21 7.22 2.06
N LEU A 309 -9.68 6.80 3.24
CA LEU A 309 -8.85 6.70 4.43
C LEU A 309 -7.77 5.60 4.30
N LEU A 310 -8.10 4.43 3.75
CA LEU A 310 -7.11 3.37 3.49
C LEU A 310 -6.03 3.84 2.50
N TRP A 311 -6.42 4.54 1.44
CA TRP A 311 -5.48 5.12 0.49
C TRP A 311 -4.54 6.12 1.15
N ALA A 312 -5.05 6.99 2.02
CA ALA A 312 -4.24 7.96 2.76
C ALA A 312 -3.21 7.25 3.65
N VAL A 313 -3.62 6.21 4.38
CA VAL A 313 -2.71 5.41 5.21
C VAL A 313 -1.64 4.70 4.38
N HIS A 314 -2.02 4.09 3.25
CA HIS A 314 -1.05 3.43 2.37
C HIS A 314 -0.01 4.42 1.81
N LYS A 315 -0.43 5.65 1.49
CA LYS A 315 0.47 6.70 1.00
C LYS A 315 1.44 7.20 2.07
N MET A 316 1.10 7.14 3.36
CA MET A 316 2.00 7.54 4.46
C MET A 316 3.30 6.73 4.53
N ALA A 317 3.32 5.53 3.95
CA ALA A 317 4.50 4.68 3.92
C ALA A 317 5.44 5.01 2.75
N LYS A 318 5.00 5.84 1.79
CA LYS A 318 5.82 6.28 0.67
C LYS A 318 6.32 7.70 0.95
N PRO A 319 7.60 8.02 0.67
CA PRO A 319 8.09 9.38 0.80
C PRO A 319 7.28 10.29 -0.13
N GLY A 320 6.65 11.33 0.44
CA GLY A 320 5.79 12.25 -0.31
C GLY A 320 5.40 13.46 0.53
N GLU A 321 5.19 14.59 -0.14
CA GLU A 321 5.10 15.91 0.49
C GLU A 321 3.79 16.17 1.26
N HIS A 322 2.73 15.38 1.03
CA HIS A 322 1.39 15.70 1.55
C HIS A 322 0.64 14.53 2.21
N GLY A 323 1.25 13.34 2.35
CA GLY A 323 0.55 12.16 2.89
C GLY A 323 -0.06 12.41 4.27
N GLU A 324 0.72 13.04 5.17
CA GLU A 324 0.28 13.33 6.54
C GLU A 324 -0.83 14.37 6.58
N ALA A 325 -0.70 15.43 5.77
CA ALA A 325 -1.70 16.47 5.66
C ALA A 325 -3.03 15.93 5.12
N VAL A 326 -2.98 15.04 4.12
CA VAL A 326 -4.18 14.38 3.56
C VAL A 326 -4.84 13.46 4.59
N LEU A 327 -4.06 12.62 5.27
CA LEU A 327 -4.58 11.74 6.32
C LEU A 327 -5.24 12.55 7.43
N LYS A 328 -4.58 13.60 7.93
CA LYS A 328 -5.13 14.47 8.96
C LYS A 328 -6.42 15.15 8.51
N THR A 329 -6.45 15.69 7.28
CA THR A 329 -7.65 16.35 6.74
C THR A 329 -8.84 15.39 6.67
N LEU A 330 -8.63 14.12 6.29
CA LEU A 330 -9.66 13.10 6.30
C LEU A 330 -10.13 12.79 7.73
N LEU A 331 -9.21 12.63 8.68
CA LEU A 331 -9.54 12.34 10.08
C LEU A 331 -10.26 13.51 10.77
N ASP A 332 -9.93 14.75 10.42
CA ASP A 332 -10.61 15.97 10.88
C ASP A 332 -12.06 16.07 10.33
N ALA A 333 -12.39 15.33 9.26
CA ALA A 333 -13.74 15.33 8.72
C ALA A 333 -14.70 14.55 9.62
N SER A 334 -15.74 15.22 10.11
CA SER A 334 -16.71 14.68 11.09
C SER A 334 -17.38 13.34 10.74
N LEU A 335 -17.45 12.98 9.46
CA LEU A 335 -18.10 11.77 8.98
C LEU A 335 -17.15 10.57 8.87
N THR A 336 -15.84 10.76 9.07
CA THR A 336 -14.85 9.70 8.88
C THR A 336 -14.95 8.62 9.95
N ASN A 337 -15.15 7.38 9.52
CA ASN A 337 -15.08 6.22 10.40
C ASN A 337 -13.66 5.66 10.40
N VAL A 338 -12.87 6.07 11.39
CA VAL A 338 -11.49 5.59 11.61
C VAL A 338 -11.41 4.07 11.83
N ASN A 339 -12.51 3.45 12.27
CA ASN A 339 -12.63 2.04 12.62
C ASN A 339 -13.37 1.22 11.55
N ARG A 340 -13.49 1.75 10.33
CA ARG A 340 -14.14 1.02 9.25
C ARG A 340 -13.36 -0.24 8.90
N VAL A 341 -14.04 -1.38 8.94
CA VAL A 341 -13.54 -2.64 8.37
C VAL A 341 -13.86 -2.67 6.88
N SER A 342 -12.85 -2.96 6.07
CA SER A 342 -12.92 -3.03 4.61
C SER A 342 -12.24 -4.32 4.15
N THR A 343 -12.86 -5.02 3.21
CA THR A 343 -12.29 -6.24 2.62
C THR A 343 -11.51 -5.87 1.37
N ILE A 344 -10.18 -5.89 1.45
CA ILE A 344 -9.29 -5.67 0.30
C ILE A 344 -8.73 -7.01 -0.21
N SER A 345 -7.91 -6.99 -1.27
CA SER A 345 -7.31 -8.21 -1.84
C SER A 345 -6.53 -9.07 -0.83
N SER A 346 -5.99 -8.46 0.23
CA SER A 346 -5.29 -9.15 1.33
C SER A 346 -6.20 -9.50 2.52
N GLY A 347 -7.53 -9.54 2.33
CA GLY A 347 -8.52 -9.84 3.36
C GLY A 347 -9.03 -8.61 4.11
N ASP A 348 -9.75 -8.83 5.21
CA ASP A 348 -10.32 -7.72 5.99
C ASP A 348 -9.23 -6.91 6.68
N THR A 349 -9.37 -5.59 6.60
CA THR A 349 -8.43 -4.66 7.20
C THR A 349 -9.15 -3.45 7.79
N THR A 350 -8.49 -2.82 8.74
CA THR A 350 -8.84 -1.49 9.25
C THR A 350 -7.72 -0.52 8.87
N PRO A 351 -7.97 0.80 8.88
CA PRO A 351 -6.91 1.79 8.72
C PRO A 351 -5.73 1.57 9.67
N LEU A 352 -5.98 1.16 10.92
CA LEU A 352 -4.93 0.91 11.89
C LEU A 352 -4.13 -0.36 11.59
N ILE A 353 -4.77 -1.45 11.19
CA ILE A 353 -4.07 -2.67 10.76
C ILE A 353 -3.20 -2.38 9.55
N LEU A 354 -3.72 -1.66 8.56
CA LEU A 354 -2.94 -1.28 7.38
C LEU A 354 -1.73 -0.41 7.76
N ALA A 355 -1.88 0.54 8.70
CA ALA A 355 -0.78 1.39 9.16
C ALA A 355 0.34 0.59 9.83
N ILE A 356 0.00 -0.47 10.57
CA ILE A 356 0.97 -1.39 11.18
C ILE A 356 1.67 -2.20 10.09
N GLN A 357 0.92 -2.75 9.12
CA GLN A 357 1.48 -3.51 8.00
C GLN A 357 2.43 -2.69 7.13
N THR A 358 2.13 -1.41 6.95
CA THR A 358 2.99 -0.49 6.21
C THR A 358 4.08 0.15 7.06
N ARG A 359 4.22 -0.28 8.34
CA ARG A 359 5.23 0.18 9.30
C ARG A 359 5.24 1.69 9.52
N SER A 360 4.10 2.34 9.33
CA SER A 360 3.99 3.78 9.44
C SER A 360 3.66 4.20 10.88
N GLN A 361 4.70 4.40 11.69
CA GLN A 361 4.56 4.90 13.07
C GLN A 361 3.72 6.18 13.17
N ARG A 362 3.91 7.09 12.21
CA ARG A 362 3.17 8.36 12.15
C ARG A 362 1.69 8.14 11.90
N ALA A 363 1.33 7.26 10.96
CA ALA A 363 -0.07 6.92 10.69
C ALA A 363 -0.71 6.23 11.90
N VAL A 364 -0.02 5.28 12.55
CA VAL A 364 -0.50 4.61 13.77
C VAL A 364 -0.81 5.63 14.87
N LYS A 365 0.11 6.57 15.14
CA LYS A 365 -0.08 7.59 16.16
C LYS A 365 -1.29 8.48 15.85
N LEU A 366 -1.39 8.99 14.62
CA LEU A 366 -2.52 9.81 14.20
C LEU A 366 -3.85 9.04 14.32
N LEU A 367 -3.93 7.82 13.80
CA LEU A 367 -5.15 7.02 13.88
C LEU A 367 -5.57 6.77 15.34
N LYS A 368 -4.61 6.48 16.22
CA LYS A 368 -4.86 6.31 17.66
C LYS A 368 -5.38 7.60 18.31
N ASP A 369 -4.78 8.74 18.00
CA ASP A 369 -5.19 10.05 18.53
C ASP A 369 -6.64 10.42 18.13
N TYR A 370 -7.12 9.90 17.00
CA TYR A 370 -8.50 10.08 16.52
C TYR A 370 -9.45 8.93 16.92
N GLY A 371 -9.04 8.06 17.85
CA GLY A 371 -9.91 7.03 18.42
C GLY A 371 -9.98 5.72 17.63
N ALA A 372 -8.92 5.38 16.90
CA ALA A 372 -8.79 4.04 16.32
C ALA A 372 -8.81 2.98 17.43
N ASP A 373 -9.68 1.98 17.28
CA ASP A 373 -9.85 0.87 18.21
C ASP A 373 -8.74 -0.16 17.97
N ILE A 374 -7.81 -0.24 18.92
CA ILE A 374 -6.65 -1.14 18.88
C ILE A 374 -7.05 -2.62 19.05
N THR A 375 -8.28 -2.87 19.48
CA THR A 375 -8.83 -4.20 19.83
C THR A 375 -9.83 -4.72 18.80
N LEU A 376 -10.17 -3.89 17.80
CA LEU A 376 -11.17 -4.23 16.81
C LEU A 376 -10.73 -5.45 15.98
N PRO A 377 -11.47 -6.57 16.05
CA PRO A 377 -11.10 -7.78 15.34
C PRO A 377 -11.48 -7.71 13.86
N VAL A 378 -10.62 -8.25 13.01
CA VAL A 378 -10.87 -8.53 11.58
C VAL A 378 -10.61 -10.00 11.27
N GLU A 379 -11.27 -10.52 10.24
CA GLU A 379 -11.08 -11.89 9.77
C GLU A 379 -10.10 -11.91 8.59
N ARG A 380 -8.98 -12.63 8.74
CA ARG A 380 -7.98 -12.81 7.70
C ARG A 380 -7.47 -14.24 7.73
N ASP A 381 -7.53 -14.93 6.59
CA ASP A 381 -7.02 -16.29 6.42
C ASP A 381 -7.50 -17.26 7.53
N ASP A 382 -8.80 -17.20 7.86
CA ASP A 382 -9.45 -17.95 8.94
C ASP A 382 -8.94 -17.63 10.36
N GLN A 383 -8.12 -16.59 10.53
CA GLN A 383 -7.64 -16.08 11.81
C GLN A 383 -8.35 -14.77 12.18
N ARG A 384 -8.68 -14.64 13.46
CA ARG A 384 -9.21 -13.39 14.03
C ARG A 384 -8.06 -12.54 14.53
N ILE A 385 -7.75 -11.47 13.82
CA ILE A 385 -6.62 -10.59 14.09
C ILE A 385 -7.12 -9.25 14.65
N THR A 386 -6.45 -8.71 15.67
CA THR A 386 -6.65 -7.33 16.14
C THR A 386 -5.41 -6.48 15.81
N PRO A 387 -5.51 -5.14 15.72
CA PRO A 387 -4.33 -4.29 15.51
C PRO A 387 -3.21 -4.54 16.53
N VAL A 388 -3.56 -4.61 17.82
CA VAL A 388 -2.56 -4.86 18.87
C VAL A 388 -1.95 -6.26 18.78
N LEU A 389 -2.73 -7.26 18.35
CA LEU A 389 -2.22 -8.59 18.08
C LEU A 389 -1.22 -8.59 16.93
N GLN A 390 -1.58 -7.94 15.82
CA GLN A 390 -0.71 -7.85 14.65
C GLN A 390 0.64 -7.23 15.04
N ALA A 391 0.63 -6.14 15.82
CA ALA A 391 1.86 -5.51 16.30
C ALA A 391 2.65 -6.38 17.30
N ALA A 392 2.00 -7.26 18.08
CA ALA A 392 2.67 -8.15 19.02
C ALA A 392 3.27 -9.40 18.35
N ALA A 393 2.71 -9.84 17.21
CA ALA A 393 3.18 -10.97 16.41
C ALA A 393 4.39 -10.64 15.52
N CYS A 394 5.00 -9.48 15.72
CA CYS A 394 6.06 -8.92 14.91
C CYS A 394 7.41 -8.94 15.64
N HIS A 395 8.50 -9.21 14.90
CA HIS A 395 9.87 -9.25 15.42
C HIS A 395 10.62 -7.93 15.25
N ASP A 396 10.25 -7.15 14.23
CA ASP A 396 11.10 -6.04 13.77
C ASP A 396 11.12 -4.87 14.77
N PRO A 397 12.29 -4.21 14.98
CA PRO A 397 12.42 -3.12 15.93
C PRO A 397 11.43 -1.98 15.72
N GLU A 398 11.12 -1.65 14.46
CA GLU A 398 10.17 -0.60 14.08
C GLU A 398 8.73 -0.97 14.49
N GLU A 399 8.37 -2.25 14.40
CA GLU A 399 7.06 -2.77 14.77
C GLU A 399 6.92 -2.87 16.30
N VAL A 400 8.02 -3.12 17.03
CA VAL A 400 8.06 -3.03 18.50
C VAL A 400 7.83 -1.59 18.98
N GLU A 401 8.39 -0.59 18.28
CA GLU A 401 8.13 0.83 18.58
C GLU A 401 6.66 1.21 18.32
N ILE A 402 6.06 0.69 17.24
CA ILE A 402 4.62 0.78 16.98
C ILE A 402 3.82 0.16 18.14
N LEU A 403 4.19 -1.04 18.58
CA LEU A 403 3.56 -1.72 19.71
C LEU A 403 3.67 -0.88 20.99
N GLN A 404 4.81 -0.23 21.24
CA GLN A 404 5.02 0.66 22.38
C GLN A 404 4.05 1.84 22.37
N HIS A 405 3.79 2.41 21.19
CA HIS A 405 2.83 3.49 21.02
C HIS A 405 1.38 3.03 21.16
N LEU A 406 1.06 1.80 20.78
CA LEU A 406 -0.29 1.24 20.87
C LEU A 406 -0.67 0.86 22.30
N LEU A 407 0.24 0.23 23.04
CA LEU A 407 -0.06 -0.38 24.34
C LEU A 407 -0.49 0.62 25.42
N THR A 408 -1.51 0.20 26.16
CA THR A 408 -1.94 0.74 27.46
C THR A 408 -1.95 -0.41 28.49
N ASP A 409 -1.98 -0.10 29.78
CA ASP A 409 -2.03 -1.12 30.85
C ASP A 409 -3.27 -2.04 30.75
N ALA A 410 -4.33 -1.57 30.08
CA ALA A 410 -5.54 -2.36 29.84
C ALA A 410 -5.38 -3.31 28.64
N SER A 411 -4.75 -2.84 27.55
CA SER A 411 -4.59 -3.64 26.32
C SER A 411 -3.52 -4.73 26.44
N SER A 412 -2.53 -4.58 27.33
CA SER A 412 -1.53 -5.63 27.60
C SER A 412 -2.12 -6.92 28.17
N LYS A 413 -3.36 -6.85 28.69
CA LYS A 413 -4.09 -7.97 29.32
C LYS A 413 -5.17 -8.57 28.42
N GLU A 414 -5.22 -8.17 27.15
CA GLU A 414 -6.20 -8.69 26.21
C GLU A 414 -6.09 -10.21 26.05
N LYS A 415 -7.26 -10.84 26.03
CA LYS A 415 -7.44 -12.26 25.77
C LYS A 415 -8.13 -12.43 24.43
N MET A 416 -7.58 -13.31 23.62
CA MET A 416 -8.11 -13.68 22.33
C MET A 416 -8.99 -14.93 22.45
N ALA A 417 -9.50 -15.42 21.31
CA ALA A 417 -10.16 -16.72 21.25
C ALA A 417 -9.24 -17.80 21.85
N GLY A 418 -9.78 -18.61 22.76
CA GLY A 418 -9.00 -19.61 23.47
C GLY A 418 -8.20 -19.09 24.67
N ASP A 419 -8.55 -17.93 25.24
CA ASP A 419 -7.84 -17.31 26.40
C ASP A 419 -6.35 -17.01 26.15
N ILE A 420 -5.93 -17.00 24.87
CA ILE A 420 -4.56 -16.70 24.45
C ILE A 420 -4.30 -15.20 24.65
N THR A 421 -3.22 -14.84 25.34
CA THR A 421 -2.82 -13.44 25.55
C THR A 421 -1.74 -13.00 24.56
N LEU A 422 -1.49 -11.70 24.44
CA LEU A 422 -0.39 -11.16 23.63
C LEU A 422 0.98 -11.74 24.04
N ALA A 423 1.17 -12.02 25.33
CA ALA A 423 2.38 -12.66 25.85
C ALA A 423 2.54 -14.10 25.32
N HIS A 424 1.45 -14.84 25.12
CA HIS A 424 1.53 -16.17 24.50
C HIS A 424 2.02 -16.08 23.05
N ILE A 425 1.53 -15.11 22.28
CA ILE A 425 1.89 -14.93 20.87
C ILE A 425 3.35 -14.50 20.74
N ALA A 426 3.80 -13.53 21.53
CA ALA A 426 5.19 -13.11 21.54
C ALA A 426 6.13 -14.24 21.98
N ALA A 427 5.74 -15.04 22.99
CA ALA A 427 6.48 -16.21 23.43
C ALA A 427 6.50 -17.36 22.40
N LEU A 428 5.40 -17.58 21.67
CA LEU A 428 5.28 -18.59 20.63
C LEU A 428 6.28 -18.35 19.48
N HIS A 429 6.42 -17.10 19.06
CA HIS A 429 7.28 -16.70 17.94
C HIS A 429 8.68 -16.24 18.36
N GLY A 430 9.01 -16.25 19.66
CA GLY A 430 10.33 -15.85 20.16
C GLY A 430 10.60 -14.36 20.12
N HIS A 431 9.56 -13.53 20.10
CA HIS A 431 9.68 -12.06 19.99
C HIS A 431 9.97 -11.43 21.35
N SER A 432 11.20 -11.62 21.84
CA SER A 432 11.65 -11.21 23.17
C SER A 432 11.48 -9.72 23.46
N ASN A 433 11.66 -8.84 22.47
CA ASN A 433 11.45 -7.39 22.61
C ASN A 433 9.98 -7.03 22.83
N SER A 434 9.08 -7.59 22.01
CA SER A 434 7.62 -7.46 22.17
C SER A 434 7.17 -8.03 23.52
N LEU A 435 7.69 -9.20 23.91
CA LEU A 435 7.39 -9.84 25.18
C LEU A 435 7.86 -9.01 26.38
N ARG A 436 9.09 -8.48 26.34
CA ARG A 436 9.63 -7.58 27.38
C ARG A 436 8.72 -6.40 27.60
N LEU A 437 8.36 -5.71 26.51
CA LEU A 437 7.49 -4.54 26.57
C LEU A 437 6.10 -4.88 27.13
N LEU A 438 5.51 -6.01 26.72
CA LEU A 438 4.22 -6.48 27.25
C LEU A 438 4.28 -6.72 28.76
N LEU A 439 5.33 -7.40 29.25
CA LEU A 439 5.54 -7.69 30.68
C LEU A 439 5.76 -6.41 31.49
N GLU A 440 6.56 -5.46 30.99
CA GLU A 440 6.78 -4.15 31.61
C GLU A 440 5.47 -3.33 31.71
N ARG A 441 4.52 -3.56 30.79
CA ARG A 441 3.16 -2.97 30.78
C ARG A 441 2.13 -3.81 31.53
N GLY A 442 2.57 -4.74 32.37
CA GLY A 442 1.72 -5.50 33.28
C GLY A 442 0.94 -6.65 32.65
N ALA A 443 1.41 -7.19 31.51
CA ALA A 443 0.93 -8.47 31.01
C ALA A 443 1.21 -9.58 32.05
N ASP A 444 0.24 -10.48 32.23
CA ASP A 444 0.37 -11.57 33.19
C ASP A 444 1.25 -12.71 32.61
N ALA A 445 2.45 -12.86 33.16
CA ALA A 445 3.40 -13.93 32.79
C ALA A 445 2.86 -15.35 33.06
N ASN A 446 1.82 -15.47 33.90
CA ASN A 446 1.18 -16.72 34.28
C ASN A 446 -0.23 -16.89 33.68
N ALA A 447 -0.63 -16.03 32.75
CA ALA A 447 -1.90 -16.20 32.06
C ALA A 447 -1.97 -17.60 31.43
N ALA A 448 -3.10 -18.28 31.58
CA ALA A 448 -3.32 -19.61 31.04
C ALA A 448 -4.32 -19.55 29.88
N ASP A 449 -3.98 -20.17 28.75
CA ASP A 449 -4.90 -20.40 27.63
C ASP A 449 -5.97 -21.47 27.97
N VAL A 450 -6.86 -21.76 27.03
CA VAL A 450 -7.89 -22.80 27.24
C VAL A 450 -7.31 -24.17 27.51
N GLU A 451 -6.09 -24.48 27.07
CA GLU A 451 -5.41 -25.75 27.38
C GLU A 451 -4.60 -25.69 28.68
N GLY A 452 -4.69 -24.58 29.42
CA GLY A 452 -3.94 -24.35 30.65
C GLY A 452 -2.46 -24.05 30.42
N ARG A 453 -2.03 -23.85 29.16
CA ARG A 453 -0.65 -23.51 28.82
C ARG A 453 -0.43 -22.04 29.14
N THR A 454 0.76 -21.74 29.65
CA THR A 454 1.22 -20.37 29.92
C THR A 454 2.18 -19.90 28.81
N PRO A 455 2.52 -18.61 28.71
CA PRO A 455 3.55 -18.16 27.77
C PRO A 455 4.87 -18.92 27.93
N LEU A 456 5.21 -19.34 29.15
CA LEU A 456 6.41 -20.13 29.43
C LEU A 456 6.37 -21.53 28.82
N HIS A 457 5.19 -22.17 28.74
CA HIS A 457 5.05 -23.45 28.02
C HIS A 457 5.37 -23.30 26.54
N LEU A 458 4.86 -22.23 25.90
CA LEU A 458 5.10 -21.97 24.49
C LEU A 458 6.58 -21.61 24.22
N ALA A 459 7.16 -20.73 25.05
CA ALA A 459 8.58 -20.39 24.93
C ALA A 459 9.48 -21.63 25.11
N ALA A 460 9.15 -22.52 26.05
CA ALA A 460 9.90 -23.75 26.29
C ALA A 460 9.76 -24.76 25.15
N HIS A 461 8.55 -24.92 24.59
CA HIS A 461 8.30 -25.84 23.47
C HIS A 461 9.11 -25.50 22.22
N TYR A 462 9.28 -24.21 21.94
CA TYR A 462 10.02 -23.71 20.78
C TYR A 462 11.45 -23.24 21.13
N SER A 463 11.91 -23.48 22.36
CA SER A 463 13.26 -23.15 22.84
C SER A 463 13.67 -21.67 22.71
N HIS A 464 12.75 -20.74 22.97
CA HIS A 464 13.03 -19.31 22.93
C HIS A 464 13.67 -18.83 24.23
N LEU A 465 14.99 -19.04 24.37
CA LEU A 465 15.77 -18.81 25.60
C LEU A 465 15.62 -17.41 26.21
N GLU A 466 15.67 -16.36 25.40
CA GLU A 466 15.47 -14.98 25.89
C GLU A 466 14.05 -14.77 26.41
N CYS A 467 13.06 -15.37 25.77
CA CYS A 467 11.66 -15.29 26.21
C CYS A 467 11.47 -16.03 27.53
N ILE A 468 12.07 -17.21 27.69
CA ILE A 468 12.08 -17.98 28.95
C ILE A 468 12.69 -17.13 30.07
N SER A 469 13.88 -16.59 29.84
CA SER A 469 14.59 -15.73 30.81
C SER A 469 13.75 -14.52 31.23
N LEU A 470 13.11 -13.84 30.26
CA LEU A 470 12.24 -12.70 30.53
C LEU A 470 11.00 -13.06 31.34
N LEU A 471 10.33 -14.16 31.00
CA LEU A 471 9.14 -14.64 31.71
C LEU A 471 9.47 -15.01 33.14
N LEU A 472 10.56 -15.74 33.36
CA LEU A 472 11.03 -16.12 34.70
C LEU A 472 11.40 -14.90 35.55
N ALA A 473 12.10 -13.93 34.97
CA ALA A 473 12.43 -12.67 35.65
C ALA A 473 11.18 -11.87 36.07
N HIS A 474 10.06 -12.04 35.36
CA HIS A 474 8.76 -11.43 35.69
C HIS A 474 7.83 -12.37 36.49
N GLY A 475 8.37 -13.41 37.12
CA GLY A 475 7.64 -14.26 38.06
C GLY A 475 6.76 -15.34 37.42
N ALA A 476 7.08 -15.78 36.20
CA ALA A 476 6.43 -16.96 35.61
C ALA A 476 6.70 -18.21 36.47
N ASN A 477 5.64 -18.97 36.73
CA ASN A 477 5.71 -20.22 37.46
C ASN A 477 6.33 -21.31 36.57
N VAL A 478 7.60 -21.61 36.83
CA VAL A 478 8.39 -22.64 36.13
C VAL A 478 7.74 -24.04 36.17
N ASN A 479 6.89 -24.30 37.17
CA ASN A 479 6.19 -25.58 37.38
C ASN A 479 4.68 -25.48 37.12
N ALA A 480 4.22 -24.48 36.36
CA ALA A 480 2.83 -24.38 35.94
C ALA A 480 2.40 -25.66 35.19
N LYS A 481 1.15 -26.09 35.39
CA LYS A 481 0.62 -27.33 34.80
C LYS A 481 -0.48 -27.01 33.80
N ALA A 482 -0.31 -27.44 32.56
CA ALA A 482 -1.37 -27.43 31.55
C ALA A 482 -2.43 -28.50 31.85
N LYS A 483 -3.50 -28.58 31.04
CA LYS A 483 -4.60 -29.55 31.21
C LYS A 483 -4.15 -31.01 31.14
N ASP A 484 -3.16 -31.29 30.32
CA ASP A 484 -2.51 -32.61 30.25
C ASP A 484 -1.52 -32.87 31.39
N ARG A 485 -1.44 -31.95 32.36
CA ARG A 485 -0.51 -31.93 33.49
C ARG A 485 0.96 -31.74 33.09
N GLY A 486 1.24 -31.48 31.82
CA GLY A 486 2.58 -31.11 31.35
C GLY A 486 3.01 -29.78 31.99
N THR A 487 4.32 -29.66 32.22
CA THR A 487 4.97 -28.42 32.68
C THR A 487 5.82 -27.85 31.55
N PRO A 488 6.30 -26.59 31.63
CA PRO A 488 7.23 -26.06 30.64
C PRO A 488 8.46 -26.97 30.42
N LEU A 489 8.93 -27.64 31.47
CA LEU A 489 10.03 -28.61 31.35
C LEU A 489 9.64 -29.87 30.56
N HIS A 490 8.38 -30.32 30.59
CA HIS A 490 7.92 -31.40 29.69
C HIS A 490 7.94 -30.94 28.23
N ASP A 491 7.61 -29.67 27.96
CA ASP A 491 7.66 -29.11 26.61
C ASP A 491 9.10 -28.96 26.12
N ALA A 492 10.03 -28.48 26.96
CA ALA A 492 11.47 -28.43 26.66
C ALA A 492 12.10 -29.82 26.49
N ALA A 493 11.74 -30.79 27.33
CA ALA A 493 12.15 -32.19 27.16
C ALA A 493 11.69 -32.76 25.81
N ASN A 494 10.58 -32.26 25.29
CA ASN A 494 10.10 -32.64 23.97
C ASN A 494 10.84 -31.97 22.82
N SER A 495 11.37 -30.76 22.98
CA SER A 495 12.20 -30.11 21.96
C SER A 495 13.64 -30.65 21.95
N ALA A 496 14.08 -31.32 23.01
CA ALA A 496 15.43 -31.90 23.19
C ALA A 496 16.56 -30.86 23.09
N ASP A 497 16.28 -29.63 23.53
CA ASP A 497 17.23 -28.53 23.56
C ASP A 497 17.90 -28.44 24.94
N GLU A 498 19.21 -28.72 25.00
CA GLU A 498 20.01 -28.72 26.23
C GLU A 498 19.92 -27.39 26.97
N GLU A 499 20.11 -26.28 26.24
CA GLU A 499 20.22 -24.96 26.84
C GLU A 499 18.89 -24.52 27.45
N CYS A 500 17.78 -24.82 26.77
CA CYS A 500 16.43 -24.59 27.27
C CYS A 500 16.13 -25.42 28.54
N ILE A 501 16.53 -26.69 28.55
CA ILE A 501 16.35 -27.58 29.70
C ILE A 501 17.16 -27.06 30.90
N LEU A 502 18.44 -26.78 30.71
CA LEU A 502 19.32 -26.28 31.76
C LEU A 502 18.81 -24.95 32.34
N LEU A 503 18.37 -24.02 31.48
CA LEU A 503 17.80 -22.74 31.91
C LEU A 503 16.57 -22.90 32.81
N LEU A 504 15.68 -23.84 32.49
CA LEU A 504 14.51 -24.13 33.31
C LEU A 504 14.88 -24.82 34.63
N LEU A 505 15.90 -25.69 34.63
CA LEU A 505 16.40 -26.36 35.84
C LEU A 505 17.06 -25.38 36.80
N ASP A 506 17.89 -24.47 36.30
CA ASP A 506 18.50 -23.39 37.08
C ASP A 506 17.42 -22.48 37.69
N ALA A 507 16.29 -22.31 37.00
CA ALA A 507 15.12 -21.59 37.49
C ALA A 507 14.24 -22.40 38.47
N GLY A 508 14.62 -23.63 38.81
CA GLY A 508 13.96 -24.47 39.80
C GLY A 508 12.84 -25.36 39.27
N ALA A 509 12.82 -25.66 37.96
CA ALA A 509 11.90 -26.64 37.38
C ALA A 509 12.01 -28.01 38.08
N ASP A 510 10.88 -28.66 38.32
CA ASP A 510 10.84 -29.98 38.95
C ASP A 510 10.73 -31.09 37.89
N MET A 511 11.78 -31.91 37.85
CA MET A 511 11.95 -33.03 36.93
C MET A 511 11.13 -34.28 37.29
N LEU A 512 10.51 -34.32 38.47
CA LEU A 512 9.76 -35.48 38.94
C LEU A 512 8.24 -35.32 38.75
N ILE A 513 7.79 -34.12 38.36
CA ILE A 513 6.37 -33.89 38.05
C ILE A 513 6.00 -34.81 36.89
N ARG A 514 4.99 -35.66 37.08
CA ARG A 514 4.46 -36.52 36.03
C ARG A 514 3.30 -35.83 35.30
N GLY A 515 3.40 -35.73 33.99
CA GLY A 515 2.43 -35.09 33.11
C GLY A 515 2.51 -35.60 31.67
N GLY A 516 1.67 -35.06 30.80
CA GLY A 516 1.71 -35.32 29.36
C GLY A 516 0.46 -36.02 28.80
N ARG A 517 0.30 -35.91 27.48
CA ARG A 517 -0.81 -36.49 26.72
C ARG A 517 -0.67 -38.02 26.61
N GLY A 518 -1.21 -38.75 27.58
CA GLY A 518 -1.29 -40.22 27.54
C GLY A 518 -0.71 -40.89 28.79
N ARG A 519 0.44 -41.57 28.67
CA ARG A 519 1.14 -42.11 29.84
C ARG A 519 1.74 -40.95 30.62
N LEU A 520 1.37 -40.84 31.90
CA LEU A 520 1.96 -39.86 32.82
C LEU A 520 3.46 -40.15 32.94
N GLN A 521 4.28 -39.37 32.26
CA GLN A 521 5.74 -39.47 32.25
C GLN A 521 6.32 -38.24 32.95
N SER A 522 7.47 -38.38 33.58
CA SER A 522 8.24 -37.22 34.02
C SER A 522 9.06 -36.65 32.84
N PRO A 523 9.52 -35.38 32.91
CA PRO A 523 10.43 -34.83 31.91
C PRO A 523 11.66 -35.71 31.69
N ILE A 524 12.21 -36.32 32.76
CA ILE A 524 13.34 -37.25 32.66
C ILE A 524 12.98 -38.54 31.91
N ASP A 525 11.76 -39.06 32.07
CA ASP A 525 11.30 -40.22 31.30
C ASP A 525 11.21 -39.89 29.79
N ILE A 526 10.73 -38.68 29.46
CA ILE A 526 10.65 -38.18 28.07
C ILE A 526 12.05 -37.99 27.49
N MET A 527 12.96 -37.36 28.24
CA MET A 527 14.36 -37.20 27.85
C MET A 527 15.03 -38.55 27.61
N ARG A 528 14.84 -39.53 28.49
CA ARG A 528 15.39 -40.89 28.32
C ARG A 528 14.85 -41.60 27.08
N GLU A 529 13.56 -41.43 26.78
CA GLU A 529 12.93 -42.02 25.59
C GLU A 529 13.46 -41.38 24.29
N LYS A 530 13.67 -40.06 24.28
CA LYS A 530 14.17 -39.32 23.11
C LYS A 530 15.68 -39.40 22.91
N LEU A 531 16.44 -39.38 24.00
CA LEU A 531 17.91 -39.33 24.02
C LEU A 531 18.55 -40.70 24.29
N GLY A 532 17.82 -41.80 24.04
CA GLY A 532 18.20 -43.16 24.43
C GLY A 532 19.64 -43.60 24.05
N PRO A 533 20.13 -44.70 24.65
CA PRO A 533 21.56 -45.03 24.78
C PRO A 533 22.34 -45.34 23.48
N GLU A 534 21.69 -45.35 22.32
CA GLU A 534 22.30 -45.71 21.03
C GLU A 534 22.72 -44.52 20.17
N ASN A 535 22.57 -43.27 20.64
CA ASN A 535 22.91 -42.06 19.88
C ASN A 535 24.19 -41.37 20.37
N ASP A 536 24.89 -40.75 19.40
CA ASP A 536 26.01 -39.80 19.40
C ASP A 536 26.70 -39.44 20.75
N GLU A 537 28.04 -39.35 20.77
CA GLU A 537 28.82 -38.96 21.96
C GLU A 537 28.34 -37.60 22.53
N ASP A 538 27.92 -36.69 21.65
CA ASP A 538 27.38 -35.38 22.03
C ASP A 538 26.03 -35.49 22.77
N VAL A 539 25.18 -36.46 22.42
CA VAL A 539 23.89 -36.72 23.10
C VAL A 539 24.12 -37.32 24.49
N GLN A 540 25.09 -38.22 24.62
CA GLN A 540 25.48 -38.75 25.93
C GLN A 540 26.06 -37.66 26.83
N ARG A 541 26.87 -36.75 26.27
CA ARG A 541 27.42 -35.61 27.01
C ARG A 541 26.33 -34.66 27.49
N MET A 542 25.36 -34.32 26.64
CA MET A 542 24.19 -33.52 27.01
C MET A 542 23.37 -34.20 28.11
N TYR A 543 23.10 -35.50 27.99
CA TYR A 543 22.38 -36.26 29.01
C TYR A 543 23.12 -36.27 30.36
N LEU A 544 24.44 -36.46 30.35
CA LEU A 544 25.28 -36.40 31.54
C LEU A 544 25.33 -34.99 32.17
N SER A 545 25.35 -33.95 31.34
CA SER A 545 25.29 -32.54 31.76
C SER A 545 24.00 -32.26 32.52
N ILE A 546 22.84 -32.64 31.95
CA ILE A 546 21.52 -32.49 32.57
C ILE A 546 21.40 -33.33 33.85
N LEU A 547 21.89 -34.57 33.86
CA LEU A 547 21.93 -35.41 35.07
C LEU A 547 22.82 -34.81 36.17
N THR A 548 23.89 -34.11 35.81
CA THR A 548 24.78 -33.47 36.80
C THR A 548 24.05 -32.34 37.52
N VAL A 549 23.42 -31.43 36.76
CA VAL A 549 22.62 -30.33 37.32
C VAL A 549 21.42 -30.85 38.12
N MET A 550 20.84 -31.99 37.73
CA MET A 550 19.80 -32.67 38.51
C MET A 550 20.27 -33.05 39.92
N ILE A 551 21.45 -33.64 40.05
CA ILE A 551 21.98 -34.09 41.34
C ILE A 551 22.20 -32.88 42.24
N GLU A 552 22.77 -31.81 41.68
CA GLU A 552 23.06 -30.59 42.40
C GLU A 552 21.76 -29.95 42.91
N THR A 553 20.76 -29.80 42.04
CA THR A 553 19.44 -29.24 42.41
C THR A 553 18.64 -30.12 43.39
N LEU A 554 18.77 -31.46 43.32
CA LEU A 554 18.17 -32.39 44.28
C LEU A 554 18.91 -32.40 45.64
N ALA A 555 20.24 -32.28 45.62
CA ALA A 555 21.07 -32.19 46.82
C ALA A 555 20.79 -30.91 47.63
N GLU A 556 20.42 -29.82 46.96
CA GLU A 556 19.97 -28.59 47.61
C GLU A 556 18.58 -28.71 48.26
N ARG A 557 17.71 -29.60 47.76
CA ARG A 557 16.33 -29.77 48.23
C ARG A 557 16.16 -30.87 49.29
N ASP A 558 16.98 -31.92 49.28
CA ASP A 558 17.04 -32.96 50.32
C ASP A 558 18.50 -33.19 50.78
N PRO A 559 18.88 -32.78 52.01
CA PRO A 559 20.24 -32.95 52.54
C PRO A 559 20.77 -34.39 52.53
N ARG A 560 19.86 -35.38 52.49
CA ARG A 560 20.24 -36.81 52.41
C ARG A 560 20.87 -37.19 51.08
N VAL A 561 20.60 -36.44 50.00
CA VAL A 561 21.23 -36.63 48.69
C VAL A 561 22.68 -36.09 48.71
N GLY A 562 22.93 -35.00 49.46
CA GLY A 562 24.26 -34.43 49.69
C GLY A 562 25.15 -35.24 50.65
N GLU A 563 24.57 -35.92 51.65
CA GLU A 563 25.34 -36.82 52.53
C GLU A 563 25.92 -38.03 51.78
N VAL A 564 25.25 -38.52 50.72
CA VAL A 564 25.78 -39.59 49.85
C VAL A 564 26.91 -39.09 48.94
N SER A 565 26.99 -37.78 48.67
CA SER A 565 27.99 -37.19 47.77
C SER A 565 29.39 -37.06 48.39
N GLN A 566 29.51 -37.04 49.72
CA GLN A 566 30.81 -36.92 50.42
C GLN A 566 31.50 -38.27 50.64
N ASP A 567 30.74 -39.38 50.67
CA ASP A 567 31.27 -40.71 51.01
C ASP A 567 31.78 -41.53 49.81
N ARG A 568 31.65 -41.04 48.57
CA ARG A 568 32.18 -41.72 47.38
C ARG A 568 33.18 -40.84 46.64
N HIS A 569 34.47 -41.18 46.76
CA HIS A 569 35.57 -40.58 46.00
C HIS A 569 35.61 -40.97 44.52
N GLU A 570 34.56 -41.57 43.97
CA GLU A 570 34.43 -41.90 42.56
C GLU A 570 33.15 -41.22 42.06
N GLY A 571 33.29 -40.41 41.01
CA GLY A 571 32.17 -39.69 40.39
C GLY A 571 30.97 -40.60 40.17
N TRP A 572 29.78 -40.06 40.40
CA TRP A 572 28.53 -40.80 40.31
C TRP A 572 28.45 -41.60 39.01
N THR A 573 28.31 -42.92 39.10
CA THR A 573 28.00 -43.76 37.93
C THR A 573 26.52 -43.62 37.58
N ILE A 574 26.21 -43.63 36.29
CA ILE A 574 24.85 -43.48 35.73
C ILE A 574 23.84 -44.41 36.46
N GLU A 575 24.24 -45.67 36.73
CA GLU A 575 23.39 -46.65 37.43
C GLU A 575 23.08 -46.29 38.90
N ALA A 576 24.00 -45.62 39.61
CA ALA A 576 23.79 -45.20 41.00
C ALA A 576 22.87 -43.97 41.09
N LEU A 577 22.85 -43.15 40.03
CA LEU A 577 21.97 -42.00 39.86
C LEU A 577 20.54 -42.41 39.50
N GLU A 578 20.43 -43.42 38.64
CA GLU A 578 19.16 -44.00 38.20
C GLU A 578 18.37 -44.64 39.34
N GLN A 579 19.04 -45.25 40.33
CA GLN A 579 18.38 -45.87 41.49
C GLN A 579 17.79 -44.86 42.48
N PHE A 580 18.29 -43.61 42.51
CA PHE A 580 17.84 -42.59 43.46
C PHE A 580 16.61 -41.81 42.96
N CYS A 581 16.41 -41.70 41.63
CA CYS A 581 15.35 -40.90 41.01
C CYS A 581 14.03 -41.65 40.75
N LEU A 582 13.96 -42.96 40.99
CA LEU A 582 12.77 -43.78 40.73
C LEU A 582 12.00 -44.10 42.03
N PRO A 583 10.67 -43.85 42.11
CA PRO A 583 9.85 -44.47 43.15
C PRO A 583 9.61 -45.94 42.77
N GLY A 584 10.13 -46.85 43.59
CA GLY A 584 10.07 -48.29 43.33
C GLY A 584 8.66 -48.87 43.34
N GLU A 585 8.40 -49.79 42.42
CA GLU A 585 7.47 -50.89 42.64
C GLU A 585 8.27 -52.21 42.71
N GLU A 586 7.82 -53.06 43.62
CA GLU A 586 8.53 -54.14 44.31
C GLU A 586 9.01 -55.30 43.41
N GLU A 587 10.18 -55.89 43.71
CA GLU A 587 10.28 -57.24 44.32
C GLU A 587 11.74 -57.67 44.65
N ARG A 588 12.04 -57.68 45.98
CA ARG A 588 12.86 -58.68 46.77
C ARG A 588 14.39 -58.78 46.56
N PRO A 589 15.18 -59.52 47.40
CA PRO A 589 14.95 -60.13 48.74
C PRO A 589 16.06 -59.86 49.82
N HIS A 590 15.69 -60.10 51.09
CA HIS A 590 16.53 -60.42 52.27
C HIS A 590 17.56 -59.40 52.82
N GLY A 591 17.07 -58.57 53.75
CA GLY A 591 17.80 -57.96 54.87
C GLY A 591 16.83 -57.77 56.05
N PRO A 592 17.27 -57.78 57.32
CA PRO A 592 16.41 -58.15 58.46
C PRO A 592 15.28 -57.15 58.79
N ARG A 593 14.28 -57.69 59.49
CA ARG A 593 12.96 -57.13 59.79
C ARG A 593 12.99 -55.82 60.58
N VAL A 594 11.99 -55.00 60.26
CA VAL A 594 11.48 -53.76 60.91
C VAL A 594 11.26 -53.85 62.44
N SER A 595 11.51 -54.99 63.08
CA SER A 595 11.49 -55.14 64.54
C SER A 595 12.75 -54.63 65.25
N GLU A 596 13.89 -54.44 64.56
CA GLU A 596 15.15 -54.01 65.20
C GLU A 596 15.41 -52.50 65.14
N LEU A 597 14.69 -51.73 64.30
CA LEU A 597 14.81 -50.26 64.24
C LEU A 597 13.85 -49.52 65.19
N ARG A 598 12.98 -50.26 65.89
CA ARG A 598 11.99 -49.68 66.81
C ARG A 598 12.60 -49.20 68.15
N GLU A 599 13.86 -49.52 68.43
CA GLU A 599 14.57 -49.08 69.65
C GLU A 599 15.48 -47.87 69.45
N ARG A 600 15.76 -47.43 68.20
CA ARG A 600 16.76 -46.37 67.97
C ARG A 600 16.22 -44.96 67.81
N TYR A 601 14.95 -44.78 67.49
CA TYR A 601 14.37 -43.45 67.32
C TYR A 601 12.89 -43.41 67.76
N GLN A 602 12.68 -43.23 69.05
CA GLN A 602 11.60 -42.38 69.55
C GLN A 602 12.10 -41.52 70.73
N PRO A 603 11.53 -40.32 70.91
CA PRO A 603 12.25 -39.15 71.41
C PRO A 603 12.27 -39.09 72.94
N ARG A 604 13.36 -38.56 73.50
CA ARG A 604 13.36 -37.97 74.84
C ARG A 604 13.73 -36.50 74.75
N PHE A 605 12.77 -35.70 75.18
CA PHE A 605 12.86 -34.25 75.42
C PHE A 605 13.90 -33.90 76.51
N ASN A 606 14.31 -32.62 76.44
CA ASN A 606 14.97 -31.73 77.43
C ASN A 606 16.51 -31.70 77.50
N THR A 607 17.21 -30.57 77.63
CA THR A 607 16.90 -29.11 77.67
C THR A 607 18.22 -28.33 77.67
N GLU A 608 18.21 -27.12 77.08
CA GLU A 608 18.97 -25.90 77.42
C GLU A 608 20.51 -25.75 77.22
N ALA A 609 20.83 -24.46 76.96
CA ALA A 609 22.06 -23.68 77.13
C ALA A 609 23.06 -23.62 75.96
N GLY A 610 23.54 -22.45 75.52
CA GLY A 610 23.37 -21.12 76.09
C GLY A 610 23.90 -19.98 75.21
N GLN A 611 23.42 -18.79 75.55
CA GLN A 611 23.98 -17.48 75.18
C GLN A 611 25.40 -17.34 75.74
N HIS A 612 26.32 -16.80 74.95
CA HIS A 612 27.06 -15.57 75.30
C HIS A 612 27.75 -14.96 74.09
#